data_AF-A0A1G5ENQ4-F1
#
_entry.id   AF-A0A1G5ENQ4-F1
#
_cell.length_a   1.000
_cell.length_b   1.000
_cell.length_c   1.000
_cell.angle_alpha   90.00
_cell.angle_beta   90.00
_cell.angle_gamma   90.00
#
_symmetry.space_group_name_H-M   'P 1'
#
loop_
_entity.id
_entity.type
_entity.pdbx_description
1 polymer ?
#
loop_
_entity_poly.entity_id
_entity_poly.type
_entity_poly.pdbx_seq_one_letter_code
_entity_poly.pdbx_strand_id
1 'polypeptide(L)'
;MKIRRLGGLLAGLTLGVCSLVLNPVKSEATEGLSTSYADISEETSIQQSTDITSSTGDMEEEKEEEKIVIPQNNVVNSNGKQVKSTVAGNYYAWSVPGFAVITPEYELQKQANFMILEYFFVTTWDIDARTAPAAIDTMSIVAQSEEATLGASFQMTVSRLFSTKVYPMVNEEMKVGTMIEIPADFKEEGASYAVVCVRSGGVYEILPDLDEDPATITFNAHAGTGAYGILRYRE
;
A
#
# COMPACT_ATOMS: atom_id res chain seq x y z
N MET A 1 1.65 -48.55 -54.93
CA MET A 1 3.08 -48.68 -55.30
C MET A 1 3.70 -47.28 -55.34
N LYS A 2 5.03 -47.15 -55.17
CA LYS A 2 5.81 -45.91 -54.98
C LYS A 2 5.56 -45.16 -53.66
N ILE A 3 6.51 -45.37 -52.74
CA ILE A 3 6.77 -44.59 -51.53
C ILE A 3 7.49 -43.29 -51.92
N ARG A 4 7.26 -42.19 -51.19
CA ARG A 4 8.32 -41.20 -50.90
C ARG A 4 8.26 -40.81 -49.41
N ARG A 5 9.38 -41.00 -48.71
CA ARG A 5 9.66 -40.44 -47.37
C ARG A 5 10.57 -39.22 -47.55
N LEU A 6 10.33 -38.17 -46.78
CA LEU A 6 11.27 -37.14 -46.31
C LEU A 6 10.62 -36.54 -45.04
N GLY A 7 11.33 -36.15 -43.97
CA GLY A 7 12.76 -36.32 -43.70
C GLY A 7 13.30 -35.21 -42.78
N GLY A 8 13.16 -35.37 -41.46
CA GLY A 8 13.59 -34.42 -40.42
C GLY A 8 12.67 -34.53 -39.20
N LEU A 9 13.04 -34.89 -37.96
CA LEU A 9 14.30 -34.87 -37.18
C LEU A 9 14.58 -33.54 -36.44
N LEU A 10 13.97 -33.38 -35.26
CA LEU A 10 14.35 -32.52 -34.11
C LEU A 10 13.25 -32.72 -33.03
N ALA A 11 13.48 -32.65 -31.72
CA ALA A 11 14.59 -33.21 -30.92
C ALA A 11 14.03 -33.52 -29.51
N GLY A 12 14.49 -34.60 -28.87
CA GLY A 12 14.02 -34.99 -27.53
C GLY A 12 14.74 -34.21 -26.43
N LEU A 13 14.08 -33.22 -25.82
CA LEU A 13 14.65 -32.45 -24.72
C LEU A 13 14.49 -33.21 -23.39
N THR A 14 15.59 -33.80 -22.90
CA THR A 14 15.61 -34.49 -21.59
C THR A 14 15.76 -33.49 -20.45
N LEU A 15 14.71 -33.31 -19.65
CA LEU A 15 14.76 -32.54 -18.41
C LEU A 15 15.60 -33.28 -17.36
N GLY A 16 16.85 -32.84 -17.17
CA GLY A 16 17.71 -33.31 -16.09
C GLY A 16 17.29 -32.72 -14.74
N VAL A 17 16.90 -33.56 -13.79
CA VAL A 17 16.49 -33.13 -12.45
C VAL A 17 17.75 -32.83 -11.61
N CYS A 18 18.00 -31.56 -11.32
CA CYS A 18 19.09 -31.15 -10.44
C CYS A 18 18.59 -31.06 -8.98
N SER A 19 18.98 -32.02 -8.13
CA SER A 19 18.62 -32.04 -6.72
C SER A 19 19.50 -31.09 -5.91
N LEU A 20 18.90 -30.08 -5.28
CA LEU A 20 19.56 -29.26 -4.27
C LEU A 20 19.67 -30.05 -2.95
N VAL A 21 20.90 -30.29 -2.49
CA VAL A 21 21.19 -30.91 -1.19
C VAL A 21 21.37 -29.80 -0.15
N LEU A 22 20.46 -29.71 0.82
CA LEU A 22 20.67 -28.86 2.00
C LEU A 22 21.53 -29.61 3.03
N ASN A 23 22.68 -29.03 3.38
CA ASN A 23 23.44 -29.42 4.56
C ASN A 23 22.94 -28.63 5.78
N PRO A 24 22.66 -29.27 6.93
CA PRO A 24 22.36 -28.55 8.17
C PRO A 24 23.63 -27.93 8.74
N VAL A 25 23.58 -26.63 9.06
CA VAL A 25 24.65 -25.95 9.81
C VAL A 25 24.57 -26.37 11.28
N LYS A 26 25.66 -26.93 11.80
CA LYS A 26 25.84 -27.27 13.21
C LYS A 26 26.20 -26.00 13.99
N SER A 27 25.35 -25.55 14.91
CA SER A 27 25.77 -24.63 15.97
C SER A 27 26.36 -25.41 17.14
N GLU A 28 27.52 -24.99 17.63
CA GLU A 28 28.10 -25.48 18.88
C GLU A 28 27.96 -24.41 19.96
N ALA A 29 27.57 -24.83 21.15
CA ALA A 29 27.48 -23.97 22.32
C ALA A 29 28.79 -24.05 23.12
N THR A 30 29.24 -22.90 23.63
CA THR A 30 30.25 -22.78 24.69
C THR A 30 29.87 -21.62 25.60
N GLU A 31 30.43 -21.61 26.82
CA GLU A 31 29.73 -21.10 28.01
C GLU A 31 30.16 -19.71 28.48
N GLY A 32 29.20 -19.00 29.08
CA GLY A 32 29.38 -18.51 30.46
C GLY A 32 30.06 -17.16 30.70
N LEU A 33 29.29 -16.22 31.28
CA LEU A 33 29.71 -15.53 32.50
C LEU A 33 28.48 -15.23 33.39
N SER A 34 28.66 -15.16 34.71
CA SER A 34 27.57 -15.10 35.70
C SER A 34 27.88 -14.17 36.86
N THR A 35 26.86 -13.41 37.31
CA THR A 35 26.56 -12.97 38.69
C THR A 35 25.18 -12.30 38.65
N SER A 36 24.12 -12.83 39.28
CA SER A 36 23.67 -12.58 40.68
C SER A 36 23.43 -11.08 40.98
N TYR A 37 22.33 -10.63 41.59
CA TYR A 37 21.50 -11.13 42.71
C TYR A 37 20.05 -10.58 42.60
N ALA A 38 19.00 -11.00 43.32
CA ALA A 38 18.67 -12.21 44.09
C ALA A 38 17.14 -12.22 44.35
N ASP A 39 16.58 -13.37 44.73
CA ASP A 39 15.18 -13.52 45.18
C ASP A 39 14.89 -12.86 46.53
N ILE A 40 13.61 -12.55 46.78
CA ILE A 40 12.90 -12.76 48.07
C ILE A 40 11.38 -12.62 47.84
N SER A 41 10.64 -13.60 48.36
CA SER A 41 9.17 -13.66 48.44
C SER A 41 8.71 -13.57 49.88
N GLU A 42 7.48 -13.11 50.14
CA GLU A 42 6.43 -13.80 50.93
C GLU A 42 5.22 -12.88 51.26
N GLU A 43 4.11 -13.50 51.67
CA GLU A 43 2.82 -12.86 52.02
C GLU A 43 2.70 -12.58 53.53
N THR A 44 1.62 -11.90 53.98
CA THR A 44 0.72 -12.29 55.11
C THR A 44 -0.24 -11.15 55.54
N SER A 45 -1.47 -11.50 55.97
CA SER A 45 -2.51 -10.61 56.54
C SER A 45 -2.80 -10.99 58.02
N ILE A 46 -3.64 -10.35 58.85
CA ILE A 46 -4.87 -9.51 58.73
C ILE A 46 -4.94 -8.62 60.03
N GLN A 47 -5.91 -7.85 60.57
CA GLN A 47 -7.36 -7.51 60.56
C GLN A 47 -7.47 -6.10 61.25
N GLN A 48 -8.60 -5.39 61.48
CA GLN A 48 -9.92 -5.15 60.84
C GLN A 48 -10.70 -4.19 61.76
N SER A 49 -11.53 -3.26 61.26
CA SER A 49 -12.54 -2.55 62.06
C SER A 49 -13.80 -2.14 61.27
N THR A 50 -14.95 -2.23 61.95
CA THR A 50 -16.36 -2.01 61.55
C THR A 50 -16.79 -0.51 61.56
N ASP A 51 -17.97 -0.05 61.11
CA ASP A 51 -19.21 -0.70 60.63
C ASP A 51 -20.15 0.23 59.78
N ILE A 52 -21.11 -0.38 59.07
CA ILE A 52 -22.52 0.06 58.76
C ILE A 52 -22.82 1.35 57.93
N THR A 53 -23.35 1.09 56.71
CA THR A 53 -24.56 1.65 56.05
C THR A 53 -24.80 3.16 55.88
N SER A 54 -24.87 3.59 54.60
CA SER A 54 -26.08 4.21 54.03
C SER A 54 -26.12 4.06 52.50
N SER A 55 -27.32 3.92 51.92
CA SER A 55 -27.53 3.74 50.47
C SER A 55 -28.09 5.00 49.80
N THR A 56 -27.56 5.34 48.63
CA THR A 56 -28.29 5.92 47.48
C THR A 56 -27.56 5.46 46.22
N GLY A 57 -28.27 5.18 45.13
CA GLY A 57 -27.64 4.75 43.88
C GLY A 57 -27.13 5.96 43.10
N ASP A 58 -25.83 5.98 42.81
CA ASP A 58 -25.29 6.83 41.75
C ASP A 58 -25.74 6.26 40.39
N MET A 59 -26.14 7.15 39.48
CA MET A 59 -26.27 6.79 38.08
C MET A 59 -24.87 6.71 37.50
N GLU A 60 -24.46 5.53 37.04
CA GLU A 60 -23.28 5.38 36.18
C GLU A 60 -23.56 6.15 34.88
N GLU A 61 -23.00 7.36 34.75
CA GLU A 61 -22.91 8.02 33.46
C GLU A 61 -22.03 7.14 32.56
N GLU A 62 -22.64 6.46 31.59
CA GLU A 62 -21.92 5.77 30.53
C GLU A 62 -21.06 6.80 29.80
N LYS A 63 -19.78 6.82 30.16
CA LYS A 63 -18.80 7.76 29.64
C LYS A 63 -18.52 7.38 28.19
N GLU A 64 -19.30 7.94 27.26
CA GLU A 64 -19.14 7.74 25.82
C GLU A 64 -17.66 7.89 25.44
N GLU A 65 -17.06 6.82 24.92
CA GLU A 65 -15.67 6.87 24.45
C GLU A 65 -15.63 7.78 23.21
N GLU A 66 -15.08 8.99 23.39
CA GLU A 66 -14.99 10.00 22.33
C GLU A 66 -14.18 9.45 21.16
N LYS A 67 -14.90 8.97 20.13
CA LYS A 67 -14.31 8.28 19.00
C LYS A 67 -13.50 9.26 18.15
N ILE A 68 -12.18 9.26 18.35
CA ILE A 68 -11.22 10.05 17.57
C ILE A 68 -11.41 9.76 16.07
N VAL A 69 -11.91 10.75 15.33
CA VAL A 69 -12.08 10.68 13.87
C VAL A 69 -10.83 11.24 13.20
N ILE A 70 -10.03 10.37 12.60
CA ILE A 70 -8.86 10.78 11.79
C ILE A 70 -9.37 11.30 10.44
N PRO A 71 -9.00 12.53 10.01
CA PRO A 71 -9.40 13.07 8.71
C PRO A 71 -8.83 12.23 7.57
N GLN A 72 -9.53 12.22 6.43
CA GLN A 72 -9.19 11.42 5.25
C GLN A 72 -8.90 12.34 4.07
N ASN A 73 -7.77 12.16 3.40
CA ASN A 73 -7.47 12.85 2.15
C ASN A 73 -8.14 12.14 0.96
N ASN A 74 -9.47 12.07 0.93
CA ASN A 74 -10.23 11.27 -0.04
C ASN A 74 -11.08 12.09 -1.04
N VAL A 75 -10.67 13.34 -1.29
CA VAL A 75 -11.30 14.29 -2.21
C VAL A 75 -10.22 14.97 -3.05
N VAL A 76 -10.55 15.28 -4.30
CA VAL A 76 -9.74 16.08 -5.25
C VAL A 76 -10.58 17.25 -5.78
N ASN A 77 -9.97 18.42 -5.98
CA ASN A 77 -10.60 19.62 -6.53
C ASN A 77 -10.24 19.83 -8.02
N SER A 78 -10.79 19.00 -8.91
CA SER A 78 -10.64 19.18 -10.37
C SER A 78 -11.60 20.27 -10.88
N ASN A 79 -11.10 21.22 -11.68
CA ASN A 79 -11.88 22.30 -12.30
C ASN A 79 -12.85 23.05 -11.33
N GLY A 80 -12.47 23.20 -10.07
CA GLY A 80 -13.31 23.83 -9.03
C GLY A 80 -14.47 22.96 -8.51
N LYS A 81 -14.51 21.68 -8.88
CA LYS A 81 -15.50 20.68 -8.42
C LYS A 81 -14.80 19.63 -7.54
N GLN A 82 -15.41 19.34 -6.40
CA GLN A 82 -14.95 18.24 -5.55
C GLN A 82 -15.34 16.87 -6.16
N VAL A 83 -14.31 16.05 -6.39
CA VAL A 83 -14.38 14.65 -6.80
C VAL A 83 -13.98 13.82 -5.58
N LYS A 84 -14.95 13.12 -4.98
CA LYS A 84 -14.71 12.23 -3.84
C LYS A 84 -14.39 10.82 -4.32
N SER A 85 -13.47 10.13 -3.65
CA SER A 85 -13.14 8.74 -3.94
C SER A 85 -14.36 7.82 -3.94
N THR A 86 -14.45 6.97 -4.96
CA THR A 86 -15.50 5.95 -5.12
C THR A 86 -15.31 4.75 -4.19
N VAL A 87 -14.07 4.46 -3.78
CA VAL A 87 -13.67 3.27 -3.02
C VAL A 87 -13.44 3.62 -1.55
N ALA A 88 -13.95 2.79 -0.65
CA ALA A 88 -13.71 2.93 0.79
C ALA A 88 -12.21 2.77 1.11
N GLY A 89 -11.70 3.47 2.12
CA GLY A 89 -10.27 3.40 2.42
C GLY A 89 -9.79 4.32 3.53
N ASN A 90 -8.52 4.14 3.86
CA ASN A 90 -7.71 4.94 4.77
C ASN A 90 -6.78 5.83 3.93
N TYR A 91 -7.14 7.10 3.74
CA TYR A 91 -6.42 8.00 2.84
C TYR A 91 -5.55 8.95 3.65
N TYR A 92 -4.28 8.58 3.85
CA TYR A 92 -3.32 9.29 4.71
C TYR A 92 -2.02 9.71 4.00
N ALA A 93 -2.00 9.71 2.66
CA ALA A 93 -1.00 10.46 1.91
C ALA A 93 -1.40 11.94 1.91
N TRP A 94 -0.58 12.82 2.48
CA TRP A 94 -0.78 14.26 2.59
C TRP A 94 0.29 15.07 1.85
N SER A 95 1.28 14.41 1.24
CA SER A 95 2.23 14.99 0.29
C SER A 95 1.57 15.47 -1.01
N VAL A 96 0.37 14.97 -1.32
CA VAL A 96 -0.53 15.47 -2.36
C VAL A 96 -1.74 16.17 -1.71
N PRO A 97 -2.20 17.35 -2.19
CA PRO A 97 -3.29 18.09 -1.54
C PRO A 97 -4.66 17.38 -1.56
N GLY A 98 -4.85 16.46 -2.50
CA GLY A 98 -6.09 15.71 -2.71
C GLY A 98 -5.80 14.36 -3.38
N PHE A 99 -6.61 13.34 -3.05
CA PHE A 99 -6.50 11.99 -3.62
C PHE A 99 -7.89 11.35 -3.78
N ALA A 100 -8.17 10.75 -4.93
CA ALA A 100 -9.42 10.01 -5.17
C ALA A 100 -9.22 8.82 -6.11
N VAL A 101 -9.77 7.65 -5.79
CA VAL A 101 -10.06 6.63 -6.82
C VAL A 101 -11.35 7.05 -7.52
N ILE A 102 -11.32 7.10 -8.85
CA ILE A 102 -12.43 7.59 -9.67
C ILE A 102 -13.13 6.48 -10.46
N THR A 103 -12.51 5.31 -10.64
CA THR A 103 -13.19 4.13 -11.21
C THR A 103 -14.32 3.69 -10.27
N PRO A 104 -15.56 3.51 -10.75
CA PRO A 104 -16.65 3.02 -9.90
C PRO A 104 -16.35 1.65 -9.29
N GLU A 105 -16.66 1.48 -8.00
CA GLU A 105 -16.51 0.23 -7.23
C GLU A 105 -17.01 -1.00 -8.00
N TYR A 106 -18.17 -0.89 -8.68
CA TYR A 106 -18.78 -1.99 -9.41
C TYR A 106 -17.99 -2.41 -10.67
N GLU A 107 -17.24 -1.49 -11.31
CA GLU A 107 -16.35 -1.84 -12.43
C GLU A 107 -15.06 -2.50 -11.92
N LEU A 108 -14.56 -2.12 -10.73
CA LEU A 108 -13.44 -2.80 -10.08
C LEU A 108 -13.83 -4.23 -9.66
N GLN A 109 -14.99 -4.39 -9.01
CA GLN A 109 -15.55 -5.69 -8.65
C GLN A 109 -15.68 -6.61 -9.87
N LYS A 110 -16.15 -6.07 -11.00
CA LYS A 110 -16.28 -6.75 -12.29
C LYS A 110 -14.93 -7.11 -12.92
N GLN A 111 -13.93 -6.23 -12.89
CA GLN A 111 -12.58 -6.55 -13.36
C GLN A 111 -11.95 -7.71 -12.56
N ALA A 112 -12.22 -7.78 -11.26
CA ALA A 112 -11.65 -8.77 -10.35
C ALA A 112 -12.48 -10.06 -10.18
N ASN A 113 -13.61 -10.19 -10.89
CA ASN A 113 -14.59 -11.28 -10.72
C ASN A 113 -15.03 -11.49 -9.25
N PHE A 114 -15.18 -10.40 -8.49
CA PHE A 114 -15.58 -10.44 -7.07
C PHE A 114 -17.00 -10.99 -6.89
N MET A 115 -17.20 -11.71 -5.80
CA MET A 115 -18.51 -12.25 -5.41
C MET A 115 -19.33 -11.23 -4.59
N ILE A 116 -20.59 -11.57 -4.32
CA ILE A 116 -21.47 -10.76 -3.46
C ILE A 116 -20.84 -10.60 -2.06
N LEU A 117 -20.84 -9.36 -1.55
CA LEU A 117 -20.19 -8.92 -0.30
C LEU A 117 -18.64 -8.82 -0.33
N GLU A 118 -18.03 -8.79 -1.51
CA GLU A 118 -16.61 -8.47 -1.69
C GLU A 118 -16.45 -7.07 -2.29
N TYR A 119 -15.57 -6.27 -1.70
CA TYR A 119 -15.36 -4.86 -2.05
C TYR A 119 -13.86 -4.55 -2.12
N PHE A 120 -13.51 -3.38 -2.62
CA PHE A 120 -12.16 -2.84 -2.50
C PHE A 120 -11.98 -2.03 -1.23
N PHE A 121 -10.73 -1.98 -0.76
CA PHE A 121 -10.28 -1.08 0.28
C PHE A 121 -8.92 -0.51 -0.08
N VAL A 122 -8.84 0.81 -0.15
CA VAL A 122 -7.61 1.55 -0.43
C VAL A 122 -6.93 1.92 0.88
N THR A 123 -5.60 1.92 0.91
CA THR A 123 -4.83 2.59 1.96
C THR A 123 -3.68 3.36 1.33
N THR A 124 -3.54 4.65 1.66
CA THR A 124 -2.44 5.51 1.17
C THR A 124 -1.69 6.13 2.34
N TRP A 125 -0.38 6.36 2.15
CA TRP A 125 0.48 7.09 3.08
C TRP A 125 1.67 7.71 2.35
N ASP A 126 2.26 8.75 2.93
CA ASP A 126 3.46 9.39 2.36
C ASP A 126 4.71 8.52 2.51
N ILE A 127 5.60 8.58 1.52
CA ILE A 127 6.89 7.88 1.56
C ILE A 127 8.04 8.85 1.27
N ASP A 128 9.18 8.59 1.91
CA ASP A 128 10.42 9.33 1.70
C ASP A 128 11.63 8.39 1.77
N ALA A 129 12.84 8.92 1.60
CA ALA A 129 14.08 8.15 1.60
C ALA A 129 14.40 7.47 2.96
N ARG A 130 13.65 7.76 4.03
CA ARG A 130 13.76 7.11 5.35
C ARG A 130 12.78 5.94 5.47
N THR A 131 11.58 6.05 4.90
CA THR A 131 10.53 5.03 4.98
C THR A 131 10.57 4.02 3.82
N ALA A 132 10.97 4.44 2.62
CA ALA A 132 11.03 3.59 1.43
C ALA A 132 12.25 3.92 0.51
N PRO A 133 13.51 3.89 1.02
CA PRO A 133 14.71 4.32 0.28
C PRO A 133 14.81 3.73 -1.13
N ALA A 134 14.73 2.40 -1.27
CA ALA A 134 14.86 1.72 -2.56
C ALA A 134 13.80 2.11 -3.60
N ALA A 135 12.60 2.53 -3.17
CA ALA A 135 11.57 3.05 -4.07
C ALA A 135 11.92 4.47 -4.53
N ILE A 136 12.28 5.35 -3.60
CA ILE A 136 12.67 6.74 -3.90
C ILE A 136 13.93 6.81 -4.76
N ASP A 137 14.93 5.96 -4.49
CA ASP A 137 16.14 5.84 -5.32
C ASP A 137 15.79 5.42 -6.76
N THR A 138 14.89 4.44 -6.91
CA THR A 138 14.39 3.98 -8.23
C THR A 138 13.65 5.11 -8.95
N MET A 139 12.73 5.81 -8.28
CA MET A 139 11.99 6.94 -8.85
C MET A 139 12.90 8.09 -9.25
N SER A 140 13.94 8.37 -8.46
CA SER A 140 14.94 9.41 -8.73
C SER A 140 15.80 9.07 -9.94
N ILE A 141 16.19 7.80 -10.11
CA ILE A 141 16.90 7.31 -11.30
C ILE A 141 16.01 7.43 -12.54
N VAL A 142 14.74 7.02 -12.45
CA VAL A 142 13.77 7.12 -13.55
C VAL A 142 13.52 8.58 -13.95
N ALA A 143 13.31 9.48 -12.98
CA ALA A 143 13.17 10.91 -13.25
C ALA A 143 14.41 11.47 -13.99
N GLN A 144 15.61 11.09 -13.56
CA GLN A 144 16.86 11.52 -14.22
C GLN A 144 17.03 10.96 -15.64
N SER A 145 16.61 9.72 -15.92
CA SER A 145 16.67 9.16 -17.28
C SER A 145 15.64 9.75 -18.24
N GLU A 146 14.56 10.32 -17.70
CA GLU A 146 13.44 10.94 -18.43
C GLU A 146 13.57 12.49 -18.49
N GLU A 147 14.70 13.04 -18.05
CA GLU A 147 15.00 14.48 -17.89
C GLU A 147 14.01 15.27 -16.98
N ALA A 148 13.15 14.55 -16.28
CA ALA A 148 12.10 15.03 -15.40
C ALA A 148 12.59 15.35 -13.98
N THR A 149 11.73 16.02 -13.20
CA THR A 149 11.91 16.25 -11.76
C THR A 149 10.94 15.37 -10.99
N LEU A 150 11.42 14.71 -9.92
CA LEU A 150 10.58 13.96 -8.98
C LEU A 150 9.96 14.92 -7.94
N GLY A 151 8.66 14.79 -7.71
CA GLY A 151 7.89 15.57 -6.74
C GLY A 151 7.42 14.76 -5.54
N ALA A 152 6.17 15.01 -5.10
CA ALA A 152 5.54 14.26 -4.02
C ALA A 152 5.52 12.75 -4.31
N SER A 153 5.71 11.94 -3.27
CA SER A 153 5.79 10.48 -3.34
C SER A 153 4.96 9.84 -2.23
N PHE A 154 4.12 8.88 -2.61
CA PHE A 154 3.18 8.20 -1.72
C PHE A 154 3.13 6.69 -2.03
N GLN A 155 2.82 5.88 -1.04
CA GLN A 155 2.41 4.50 -1.25
C GLN A 155 0.89 4.44 -1.41
N MET A 156 0.42 3.61 -2.34
CA MET A 156 -0.98 3.21 -2.47
C MET A 156 -1.06 1.69 -2.42
N THR A 157 -1.96 1.17 -1.58
CA THR A 157 -2.26 -0.25 -1.49
C THR A 157 -3.74 -0.49 -1.73
N VAL A 158 -4.06 -1.16 -2.84
CA VAL A 158 -5.41 -1.58 -3.22
C VAL A 158 -5.62 -3.02 -2.76
N SER A 159 -6.54 -3.23 -1.82
CA SER A 159 -6.81 -4.52 -1.16
C SER A 159 -8.26 -4.98 -1.37
N ARG A 160 -8.53 -6.27 -1.10
CA ARG A 160 -9.89 -6.83 -1.06
C ARG A 160 -10.44 -6.76 0.36
N LEU A 161 -11.62 -6.19 0.53
CA LEU A 161 -12.40 -6.19 1.76
C LEU A 161 -13.46 -7.28 1.69
N PHE A 162 -13.43 -8.21 2.64
CA PHE A 162 -14.44 -9.26 2.79
C PHE A 162 -14.68 -9.56 4.27
N SER A 163 -15.95 -9.63 4.70
CA SER A 163 -16.34 -9.90 6.09
C SER A 163 -15.55 -9.03 7.10
N THR A 164 -15.61 -7.71 6.88
CA THR A 164 -14.89 -6.62 7.59
C THR A 164 -13.35 -6.73 7.68
N LYS A 165 -12.73 -7.71 7.02
CA LYS A 165 -11.28 -7.91 6.99
C LYS A 165 -10.69 -7.48 5.66
N VAL A 166 -9.57 -6.79 5.72
CA VAL A 166 -8.76 -6.39 4.56
C VAL A 166 -7.76 -7.50 4.27
N TYR A 167 -7.74 -7.96 3.01
CA TYR A 167 -6.84 -9.00 2.50
C TYR A 167 -5.96 -8.43 1.40
N PRO A 168 -4.65 -8.75 1.36
CA PRO A 168 -3.79 -8.35 0.27
C PRO A 168 -4.27 -8.96 -1.05
N MET A 169 -4.18 -8.17 -2.11
CA MET A 169 -4.48 -8.56 -3.47
C MET A 169 -3.30 -8.11 -4.35
N VAL A 170 -3.03 -8.82 -5.45
CA VAL A 170 -2.10 -8.37 -6.48
C VAL A 170 -2.71 -8.72 -7.83
N ASN A 171 -2.86 -7.74 -8.71
CA ASN A 171 -3.31 -7.93 -10.09
C ASN A 171 -2.82 -6.73 -10.94
N GLU A 172 -1.82 -7.00 -11.80
CA GLU A 172 -1.18 -6.00 -12.67
C GLU A 172 -1.93 -5.79 -14.01
N GLU A 173 -3.04 -6.50 -14.24
CA GLU A 173 -3.93 -6.29 -15.39
C GLU A 173 -5.12 -5.38 -15.01
N MET A 174 -5.44 -5.26 -13.71
CA MET A 174 -6.59 -4.52 -13.21
C MET A 174 -6.28 -3.03 -13.09
N LYS A 175 -7.09 -2.21 -13.76
CA LYS A 175 -6.92 -0.75 -13.81
C LYS A 175 -7.79 -0.05 -12.79
N VAL A 176 -7.12 0.65 -11.87
CA VAL A 176 -7.70 1.49 -10.81
C VAL A 176 -7.45 2.94 -11.19
N GLY A 177 -8.39 3.52 -11.94
CA GLY A 177 -8.37 4.93 -12.31
C GLY A 177 -8.35 5.79 -11.06
N THR A 178 -7.27 6.54 -10.90
CA THR A 178 -6.90 7.29 -9.70
C THR A 178 -6.53 8.71 -10.10
N MET A 179 -7.02 9.68 -9.35
CA MET A 179 -6.82 11.11 -9.57
C MET A 179 -6.16 11.71 -8.31
N ILE A 180 -5.17 12.57 -8.50
CA ILE A 180 -4.48 13.30 -7.43
C ILE A 180 -4.37 14.79 -7.77
N GLU A 181 -4.30 15.65 -6.76
CA GLU A 181 -3.94 17.06 -6.96
C GLU A 181 -2.42 17.23 -7.07
N ILE A 182 -1.97 18.11 -7.96
CA ILE A 182 -0.57 18.50 -8.07
C ILE A 182 -0.24 19.48 -6.92
N PRO A 183 0.79 19.22 -6.08
CA PRO A 183 1.20 20.14 -5.02
C PRO A 183 1.53 21.53 -5.58
N ALA A 184 1.02 22.58 -4.93
CA ALA A 184 1.14 23.96 -5.44
C ALA A 184 2.59 24.40 -5.70
N ASP A 185 3.51 24.07 -4.78
CA ASP A 185 4.94 24.41 -4.89
C ASP A 185 5.69 23.57 -5.95
N PHE A 186 5.06 22.49 -6.43
CA PHE A 186 5.61 21.62 -7.48
C PHE A 186 5.02 21.90 -8.86
N LYS A 187 3.89 22.63 -8.93
CA LYS A 187 3.22 22.96 -10.18
C LYS A 187 3.94 24.10 -10.92
N GLU A 188 4.18 23.86 -12.20
CA GLU A 188 4.72 24.79 -13.18
C GLU A 188 3.73 24.90 -14.37
N GLU A 189 3.59 26.09 -14.94
CA GLU A 189 2.71 26.35 -16.09
C GLU A 189 3.36 25.84 -17.39
N GLY A 190 2.59 25.23 -18.28
CA GLY A 190 3.10 24.57 -19.50
C GLY A 190 3.72 23.18 -19.30
N ALA A 191 4.27 22.90 -18.11
CA ALA A 191 4.89 21.62 -17.80
C ALA A 191 3.92 20.43 -17.93
N SER A 192 4.41 19.31 -18.48
CA SER A 192 3.69 18.03 -18.55
C SER A 192 4.01 17.14 -17.35
N TYR A 193 3.06 16.29 -16.95
CA TYR A 193 3.17 15.43 -15.77
C TYR A 193 2.95 13.95 -16.09
N ALA A 194 3.47 13.08 -15.22
CA ALA A 194 3.20 11.66 -15.19
C ALA A 194 3.37 11.12 -13.76
N VAL A 195 3.07 9.85 -13.52
CA VAL A 195 3.37 9.17 -12.25
C VAL A 195 4.28 7.99 -12.51
N VAL A 196 5.47 7.98 -11.90
CA VAL A 196 6.30 6.76 -11.84
C VAL A 196 5.73 5.85 -10.77
N CYS A 197 5.45 4.60 -11.12
CA CYS A 197 5.05 3.55 -10.19
C CYS A 197 6.20 2.55 -10.05
N VAL A 198 6.57 2.23 -8.81
CA VAL A 198 7.59 1.24 -8.45
C VAL A 198 6.93 0.15 -7.61
N ARG A 199 7.03 -1.09 -8.09
CA ARG A 199 6.48 -2.29 -7.46
C ARG A 199 7.57 -3.11 -6.76
N SER A 200 7.15 -4.12 -6.01
CA SER A 200 8.08 -5.01 -5.29
C SER A 200 9.10 -5.65 -6.24
N GLY A 201 10.35 -5.74 -5.80
CA GLY A 201 11.47 -6.20 -6.63
C GLY A 201 12.10 -5.12 -7.54
N GLY A 202 11.63 -3.87 -7.49
CA GLY A 202 12.21 -2.76 -8.26
C GLY A 202 11.73 -2.68 -9.71
N VAL A 203 10.69 -3.44 -10.08
CA VAL A 203 9.99 -3.26 -11.36
C VAL A 203 9.30 -1.89 -11.33
N TYR A 204 9.55 -1.07 -12.35
CA TYR A 204 8.93 0.24 -12.48
C TYR A 204 8.19 0.40 -13.81
N GLU A 205 7.28 1.36 -13.86
CA GLU A 205 6.60 1.83 -15.05
C GLU A 205 6.35 3.34 -14.94
N ILE A 206 6.12 4.00 -16.08
CA ILE A 206 5.65 5.40 -16.12
C ILE A 206 4.19 5.35 -16.55
N LEU A 207 3.31 5.85 -15.68
CA LEU A 207 1.88 5.96 -15.92
C LEU A 207 1.63 7.39 -16.43
N PRO A 208 1.25 7.56 -17.71
CA PRO A 208 0.96 8.88 -18.25
C PRO A 208 -0.30 9.46 -17.61
N ASP A 209 -0.41 10.78 -17.64
CA ASP A 209 -1.68 11.46 -17.38
C ASP A 209 -2.73 11.09 -18.45
N LEU A 210 -3.99 11.17 -18.05
CA LEU A 210 -5.17 10.76 -18.80
C LEU A 210 -6.29 11.83 -18.75
N ASP A 211 -6.07 12.95 -18.06
CA ASP A 211 -6.95 14.13 -18.10
C ASP A 211 -6.26 15.36 -18.72
N GLU A 212 -6.94 16.51 -18.71
CA GLU A 212 -6.50 17.78 -19.32
C GLU A 212 -6.53 18.95 -18.31
N ASP A 213 -6.67 18.67 -17.01
CA ASP A 213 -6.79 19.66 -15.95
C ASP A 213 -5.42 19.94 -15.29
N PRO A 214 -4.82 21.12 -15.49
CA PRO A 214 -3.50 21.45 -14.94
C PRO A 214 -3.47 21.60 -13.41
N ALA A 215 -4.55 21.27 -12.69
CA ALA A 215 -4.52 21.10 -11.23
C ALA A 215 -4.38 19.64 -10.78
N THR A 216 -4.64 18.66 -11.65
CA THR A 216 -4.69 17.23 -11.29
C THR A 216 -3.78 16.38 -12.17
N ILE A 217 -3.67 15.09 -11.81
CA ILE A 217 -3.16 14.03 -12.67
C ILE A 217 -4.10 12.84 -12.52
N THR A 218 -4.61 12.30 -13.62
CA THR A 218 -5.40 11.06 -13.65
C THR A 218 -4.60 9.93 -14.28
N PHE A 219 -4.45 8.81 -13.58
CA PHE A 219 -3.65 7.67 -14.02
C PHE A 219 -4.33 6.34 -13.66
N ASN A 220 -3.91 5.25 -14.31
CA ASN A 220 -4.38 3.90 -13.97
C ASN A 220 -3.39 3.22 -13.02
N ALA A 221 -3.70 3.22 -11.72
CA ALA A 221 -2.99 2.42 -10.72
C ALA A 221 -3.35 0.92 -10.84
N HIS A 222 -2.56 0.05 -10.20
CA HIS A 222 -2.75 -1.41 -10.20
C HIS A 222 -3.38 -1.93 -8.91
N ALA A 223 -3.85 -3.18 -8.90
CA ALA A 223 -4.27 -3.84 -7.67
C ALA A 223 -3.05 -4.33 -6.85
N GLY A 224 -3.07 -4.06 -5.55
CA GLY A 224 -1.99 -4.36 -4.61
C GLY A 224 -1.19 -3.14 -4.20
N THR A 225 0.04 -3.37 -3.73
CA THR A 225 0.95 -2.34 -3.22
C THR A 225 1.88 -1.82 -4.30
N GLY A 226 1.83 -0.51 -4.55
CA GLY A 226 2.84 0.22 -5.32
C GLY A 226 3.29 1.48 -4.58
N ALA A 227 4.55 1.85 -4.76
CA ALA A 227 5.06 3.17 -4.45
C ALA A 227 4.90 4.05 -5.70
N TYR A 228 4.38 5.26 -5.56
CA TYR A 228 4.07 6.18 -6.65
C TYR A 228 4.74 7.54 -6.39
N GLY A 229 5.29 8.15 -7.43
CA GLY A 229 5.93 9.47 -7.37
C GLY A 229 5.54 10.33 -8.56
N ILE A 230 5.24 11.61 -8.32
CA ILE A 230 4.89 12.54 -9.41
C ILE A 230 6.15 12.92 -10.18
N LEU A 231 6.12 12.80 -11.50
CA LEU A 231 7.12 13.35 -12.41
C LEU A 231 6.60 14.65 -13.03
N ARG A 232 7.47 15.66 -13.11
CA ARG A 232 7.27 16.87 -13.92
C ARG A 232 8.35 16.96 -15.00
N TYR A 233 7.94 16.94 -16.26
CA TYR A 233 8.83 17.15 -17.40
C TYR A 233 9.08 18.65 -17.59
N ARG A 234 10.26 19.00 -18.12
CA ARG A 234 10.58 20.36 -18.57
C ARG A 234 10.31 20.47 -20.07
N GLU A 235 9.86 21.64 -20.51
CA GLU A 235 9.89 22.06 -21.92
C GLU A 235 11.26 22.68 -22.30
#